data_AF-X1H192-F1
#
_entry.id   AF-X1H192-F1
#
_cell.length_a   1.000
_cell.length_b   1.000
_cell.length_c   1.000
_cell.angle_alpha   90.00
_cell.angle_beta   90.00
_cell.angle_gamma   90.00
#
_symmetry.space_group_name_H-M   'P 1'
#
loop_
_entity.id
_entity.type
_entity.pdbx_description
1 polymer ?
#
loop_
_entity_poly.entity_id
_entity_poly.type
_entity_poly.pdbx_seq_one_letter_code
_entity_poly.pdbx_strand_id
1 'polypeptide(L)'
;LALPVILLHWLLTKRAGPTQFVASMLSAYASFLLLMPLFDFVVFRQFLNPIARVWTMLSLGGKLTFANVTHEAASRPWDWILRPEIMAYWYEPHYIAAISFTIWALIIPSTVYMAFKAVKGSAAALFGIAWFASTYLFWIPVSIITDRISFIYYFYPTVGAICIGLGLGLNQLINVWTIKRTGKLRWIAILAVSGYLLLHVGVFVILSPVSTWWVMPFPP
;
A
#
# COMPACT_ATOMS: atom_id res chain seq x y z
N LEU A 1 1.88 -5.06 -8.95
CA LEU A 1 1.01 -5.18 -7.76
C LEU A 1 -0.47 -4.92 -8.06
N ALA A 2 -0.85 -4.09 -9.05
CA ALA A 2 -2.26 -3.86 -9.39
C ALA A 2 -2.96 -5.05 -10.09
N LEU A 3 -2.23 -5.86 -10.87
CA LEU A 3 -2.83 -6.98 -11.62
C LEU A 3 -3.50 -8.05 -10.72
N PRO A 4 -2.87 -8.54 -9.63
CA PRO A 4 -3.54 -9.45 -8.71
C PRO A 4 -4.80 -8.84 -8.08
N VAL A 5 -4.82 -7.53 -7.80
CA VAL A 5 -6.00 -6.82 -7.27
C VAL A 5 -7.16 -6.91 -8.26
N ILE A 6 -6.89 -6.56 -9.51
CA ILE A 6 -7.87 -6.52 -10.59
C ILE A 6 -8.39 -7.93 -10.90
N LEU A 7 -7.51 -8.93 -10.91
CA LEU A 7 -7.88 -10.34 -11.09
C LEU A 7 -8.76 -10.86 -9.95
N LEU A 8 -8.34 -10.63 -8.71
CA LEU A 8 -9.07 -11.14 -7.55
C LEU A 8 -10.43 -10.43 -7.42
N HIS A 9 -10.49 -9.12 -7.69
CA HIS A 9 -11.77 -8.40 -7.74
C HIS A 9 -12.68 -8.90 -8.87
N TRP A 10 -12.16 -9.09 -10.09
CA TRP A 10 -12.94 -9.61 -11.22
C TRP A 10 -13.46 -11.02 -10.95
N LEU A 11 -12.65 -11.89 -10.34
CA LEU A 11 -13.01 -13.26 -10.01
C LEU A 11 -14.13 -13.34 -8.96
N LEU A 12 -14.12 -12.42 -7.99
CA LEU A 12 -15.09 -12.31 -6.90
C LEU A 12 -16.35 -11.50 -7.27
N THR A 13 -16.37 -10.81 -8.40
CA THR A 13 -17.52 -10.03 -8.88
C THR A 13 -18.16 -10.69 -10.11
N LYS A 14 -19.04 -9.96 -10.82
CA LYS A 14 -19.64 -10.45 -12.06
C LYS A 14 -18.52 -10.54 -13.10
N ARG A 15 -18.09 -11.77 -13.42
CA ARG A 15 -17.06 -12.18 -14.40
C ARG A 15 -17.41 -11.81 -15.85
N ALA A 16 -17.82 -10.57 -16.08
CA ALA A 16 -18.22 -10.07 -17.38
C ALA A 16 -16.98 -9.85 -18.26
N GLY A 17 -17.12 -10.12 -19.55
CA GLY A 17 -16.10 -9.85 -20.56
C GLY A 17 -14.74 -10.54 -20.32
N PRO A 18 -14.67 -11.87 -20.15
CA PRO A 18 -13.41 -12.57 -19.87
C PRO A 18 -12.35 -12.33 -20.94
N THR A 19 -12.75 -12.18 -22.20
CA THR A 19 -11.83 -11.87 -23.31
C THR A 19 -11.21 -10.48 -23.18
N GLN A 20 -12.01 -9.46 -22.86
CA GLN A 20 -11.52 -8.09 -22.62
C GLN A 20 -10.61 -8.03 -21.39
N PHE A 21 -10.97 -8.75 -20.32
CA PHE A 21 -10.16 -8.87 -19.12
C PHE A 21 -8.79 -9.50 -19.42
N VAL A 22 -8.77 -10.67 -20.04
CA VAL A 22 -7.52 -11.35 -20.43
C VAL A 22 -6.71 -10.49 -21.40
N ALA A 23 -7.34 -9.85 -22.38
CA ALA A 23 -6.67 -8.94 -23.30
C ALA A 23 -6.01 -7.76 -22.56
N SER A 24 -6.67 -7.18 -21.55
CA SER A 24 -6.09 -6.11 -20.73
C SER A 24 -4.94 -6.58 -19.84
N MET A 25 -4.98 -7.82 -19.35
CA MET A 25 -3.85 -8.38 -18.60
C MET A 25 -2.65 -8.63 -19.53
N LEU A 26 -2.90 -9.26 -20.69
CA LEU A 26 -1.86 -9.55 -21.67
C LEU A 26 -1.27 -8.27 -22.28
N SER A 27 -2.08 -7.24 -22.49
CA SER A 27 -1.60 -5.96 -23.04
C SER A 27 -0.59 -5.30 -22.11
N ALA A 28 -0.71 -5.45 -20.79
CA ALA A 28 0.27 -4.93 -19.84
C ALA A 28 1.64 -5.62 -20.01
N TYR A 29 1.67 -6.95 -20.10
CA TYR A 29 2.90 -7.72 -20.33
C TYR A 29 3.49 -7.45 -21.71
N ALA A 30 2.63 -7.41 -22.74
CA ALA A 30 3.05 -7.09 -24.10
C ALA A 30 3.64 -5.68 -24.19
N SER A 31 2.98 -4.69 -23.57
CA SER A 31 3.48 -3.31 -23.55
C SER A 31 4.83 -3.22 -22.85
N PHE A 32 5.04 -3.93 -21.75
CA PHE A 32 6.34 -3.98 -21.08
C PHE A 32 7.42 -4.52 -22.03
N LEU A 33 7.19 -5.65 -22.70
CA LEU A 33 8.17 -6.25 -23.61
C LEU A 33 8.41 -5.43 -24.87
N LEU A 34 7.38 -4.81 -25.43
CA LEU A 34 7.46 -4.02 -26.66
C LEU A 34 8.11 -2.65 -26.45
N LEU A 35 7.83 -2.01 -25.31
CA LEU A 35 8.42 -0.70 -24.97
C LEU A 35 9.83 -0.82 -24.41
N MET A 36 10.23 -2.01 -23.93
CA MET A 36 11.55 -2.23 -23.34
C MET A 36 12.72 -1.88 -24.30
N PRO A 37 12.77 -2.38 -25.55
CA PRO A 37 13.83 -2.00 -26.50
C PRO A 37 13.85 -0.50 -26.80
N LEU A 38 12.69 0.15 -26.86
CA LEU A 38 12.58 1.58 -27.09
C LEU A 38 13.24 2.37 -25.95
N PHE A 39 12.90 2.04 -24.70
CA PHE A 39 13.49 2.71 -23.54
C PHE A 39 14.98 2.40 -23.38
N ASP A 40 15.41 1.17 -23.68
CA ASP A 40 16.83 0.81 -23.66
C ASP A 40 17.64 1.61 -24.67
N PHE A 41 17.10 1.79 -25.87
CA PHE A 41 17.75 2.60 -26.88
C PHE A 41 17.86 4.07 -26.44
N VAL A 42 16.83 4.63 -25.79
CA VAL A 42 16.89 6.01 -25.29
C VAL A 42 17.96 6.17 -24.20
N VAL A 43 18.08 5.22 -23.28
CA VAL A 43 18.99 5.30 -22.12
C VAL A 43 20.42 4.92 -22.50
N PHE A 44 20.62 3.77 -23.15
CA PHE A 44 21.93 3.18 -23.40
C PHE A 44 22.45 3.45 -24.83
N ARG A 45 21.62 4.03 -25.71
CA ARG A 45 21.94 4.27 -27.13
C ARG A 45 22.29 2.99 -27.90
N GLN A 46 21.81 1.84 -27.43
CA GLN A 46 22.07 0.52 -28.00
C GLN A 46 20.80 -0.34 -27.97
N PHE A 47 20.64 -1.20 -28.97
CA PHE A 47 19.58 -2.21 -28.97
C PHE A 47 20.02 -3.41 -28.13
N LEU A 48 19.48 -3.49 -26.92
CA LEU A 48 19.71 -4.62 -26.03
C LEU A 48 18.67 -5.71 -26.31
N ASN A 49 19.05 -6.97 -26.14
CA ASN A 49 18.12 -8.09 -26.27
C ASN A 49 17.13 -8.07 -25.07
N PRO A 50 15.82 -7.84 -25.31
CA PRO A 50 14.84 -7.70 -24.22
C PRO A 50 14.66 -9.01 -23.43
N ILE A 51 14.77 -10.17 -24.09
CA ILE A 51 14.64 -11.48 -23.43
C ILE A 51 15.81 -11.68 -22.46
N ALA A 52 17.04 -11.40 -22.91
CA ALA A 52 18.22 -11.51 -22.07
C ALA A 52 18.12 -10.57 -20.85
N ARG A 53 17.61 -9.36 -21.04
CA ARG A 53 17.39 -8.41 -19.94
C ARG A 53 16.35 -8.87 -18.94
N VAL A 54 15.21 -9.38 -19.41
CA VAL A 54 14.18 -9.96 -18.52
C VAL A 54 14.79 -11.11 -17.71
N TRP A 55 15.58 -11.97 -18.36
CA TRP A 55 16.29 -13.05 -17.67
C TRP A 55 17.26 -12.52 -16.61
N THR A 56 18.05 -11.49 -16.91
CA THR A 56 18.93 -10.84 -15.94
C THR A 56 18.15 -10.25 -14.77
N MET A 57 17.04 -9.54 -15.01
CA MET A 57 16.19 -8.98 -13.96
C MET A 57 15.61 -10.07 -13.05
N LEU A 58 15.12 -11.17 -13.63
CA LEU A 58 14.59 -12.31 -12.89
C LEU A 58 15.68 -13.02 -12.08
N SER A 59 16.86 -13.23 -12.68
CA SER A 59 18.00 -13.87 -12.03
C SER A 59 18.52 -13.04 -10.85
N LEU A 60 18.69 -11.73 -11.04
CA LEU A 60 19.09 -10.82 -9.96
C LEU A 60 18.00 -10.76 -8.88
N GLY A 61 16.73 -10.60 -9.27
CA GLY A 61 15.61 -10.53 -8.33
C GLY A 61 15.42 -11.81 -7.51
N GLY A 62 15.74 -12.98 -8.06
CA GLY A 62 15.66 -14.27 -7.38
C GLY A 62 16.83 -14.57 -6.44
N LYS A 63 17.96 -13.87 -6.56
CA LYS A 63 19.14 -14.05 -5.70
C LYS A 63 19.12 -13.21 -4.41
N LEU A 64 18.24 -12.21 -4.35
CA LEU A 64 18.11 -11.29 -3.23
C LEU A 64 17.24 -11.88 -2.12
N THR A 65 17.87 -12.59 -1.19
CA THR A 65 17.22 -13.22 -0.02
C THR A 65 17.73 -12.66 1.30
N PHE A 66 16.99 -12.84 2.38
CA PHE A 66 17.44 -12.49 3.74
C PHE A 66 18.68 -13.28 4.16
N ALA A 67 18.87 -14.49 3.63
CA ALA A 67 20.07 -15.29 3.87
C ALA A 67 21.33 -14.72 3.18
N ASN A 68 21.18 -14.11 2.00
CA ASN A 68 22.32 -13.69 1.17
C ASN A 68 22.65 -12.20 1.25
N VAL A 69 21.72 -11.37 1.72
CA VAL A 69 21.87 -9.91 1.77
C VAL A 69 21.45 -9.41 3.14
N THR A 70 22.35 -8.67 3.79
CA THR A 70 22.07 -7.97 5.05
C THR A 70 21.91 -6.47 4.78
N HIS A 71 20.84 -5.89 5.32
CA HIS A 71 20.58 -4.46 5.25
C HIS A 71 19.80 -4.03 6.50
N GLU A 72 20.19 -2.92 7.12
CA GLU A 72 19.61 -2.47 8.41
C GLU A 72 18.10 -2.23 8.34
N ALA A 73 17.62 -1.70 7.22
CA ALA A 73 16.20 -1.47 6.98
C ALA A 73 15.42 -2.68 6.44
N ALA A 74 16.05 -3.85 6.28
CA ALA A 74 15.36 -5.03 5.79
C ALA A 74 14.41 -5.57 6.87
N SER A 75 13.15 -5.82 6.50
CA SER A 75 12.13 -6.29 7.43
C SER A 75 11.12 -7.20 6.76
N ARG A 76 10.57 -8.14 7.54
CA ARG A 76 9.62 -9.12 7.02
C ARG A 76 8.22 -8.52 6.94
N PRO A 77 7.33 -9.04 6.08
CA PRO A 77 6.00 -8.48 5.89
C PRO A 77 5.12 -8.41 7.15
N TRP A 78 5.30 -9.33 8.10
CA TRP A 78 4.56 -9.29 9.37
C TRP A 78 5.04 -8.16 10.29
N ASP A 79 6.31 -7.79 10.23
CA ASP A 79 6.86 -6.71 11.06
C ASP A 79 6.21 -5.37 10.72
N TRP A 80 5.87 -5.13 9.45
CA TRP A 80 5.23 -3.90 8.97
C TRP A 80 3.91 -3.56 9.67
N ILE A 81 3.18 -4.57 10.15
CA ILE A 81 1.93 -4.40 10.90
C ILE A 81 2.18 -4.49 12.40
N LEU A 82 3.01 -5.44 12.84
CA LEU A 82 3.23 -5.70 14.26
C LEU A 82 4.07 -4.62 14.95
N ARG A 83 4.94 -3.93 14.20
CA ARG A 83 5.86 -2.92 14.71
C ARG A 83 5.86 -1.69 13.80
N PRO A 84 5.79 -0.48 14.35
CA PRO A 84 5.97 0.71 13.56
C PRO A 84 7.44 0.82 13.16
N GLU A 85 7.74 0.65 11.88
CA GLU A 85 9.08 0.79 11.32
C GLU A 85 9.24 2.11 10.58
N ILE A 86 10.43 2.71 10.73
CA ILE A 86 10.84 3.92 10.02
C ILE A 86 12.09 3.57 9.23
N MET A 87 12.06 3.83 7.93
CA MET A 87 13.21 3.64 7.04
C MET A 87 13.71 5.00 6.59
N ALA A 88 14.94 5.36 6.97
CA ALA A 88 15.59 6.55 6.43
C ALA A 88 16.13 6.27 5.03
N TYR A 89 15.69 7.05 4.04
CA TYR A 89 16.33 7.11 2.72
C TYR A 89 17.54 8.05 2.75
N TRP A 90 17.44 9.13 3.52
CA TRP A 90 18.49 10.12 3.66
C TRP A 90 18.37 10.83 5.01
N TYR A 91 19.50 11.12 5.67
CA TYR A 91 19.50 11.73 7.00
C TYR A 91 19.38 13.26 6.94
N GLU A 92 20.05 13.94 6.00
CA GLU A 92 20.05 15.41 5.90
C GLU A 92 19.94 15.92 4.45
N PRO A 93 18.80 16.47 4.01
CA PRO A 93 17.56 16.64 4.79
C PRO A 93 16.89 15.29 5.07
N HIS A 94 16.18 15.22 6.19
CA HIS A 94 15.49 14.01 6.63
C HIS A 94 14.47 13.55 5.58
N TYR A 95 14.77 12.44 4.91
CA TYR A 95 13.86 11.79 3.97
C TYR A 95 13.60 10.37 4.48
N ILE A 96 12.41 10.14 5.02
CA ILE A 96 12.04 8.90 5.68
C ILE A 96 10.79 8.29 5.04
N ALA A 97 10.73 6.96 4.98
CA ALA A 97 9.51 6.20 4.77
C ALA A 97 8.98 5.70 6.12
N ALA A 98 7.76 6.11 6.46
CA ALA A 98 7.03 5.60 7.60
C ALA A 98 5.54 5.52 7.27
N ILE A 99 4.85 4.54 7.85
CA ILE A 99 3.38 4.53 7.85
C ILE A 99 2.94 5.54 8.92
N SER A 100 2.04 6.47 8.57
CA SER A 100 1.46 7.39 9.57
C SER A 100 0.91 6.58 10.75
N PHE A 101 1.33 6.90 11.98
CA PHE A 101 0.98 6.13 13.18
C PHE A 101 -0.53 5.95 13.36
N THR A 102 -1.30 6.95 12.93
CA THR A 102 -2.78 6.90 12.93
C THR A 102 -3.36 5.86 11.98
N ILE A 103 -2.76 5.71 10.79
CA ILE A 103 -3.14 4.69 9.81
C ILE A 103 -2.67 3.34 10.33
N TRP A 104 -1.42 3.26 10.78
CA TRP A 104 -0.80 2.05 11.32
C TRP A 104 -1.66 1.41 12.42
N ALA A 105 -2.05 2.20 13.42
CA ALA A 105 -2.90 1.74 14.52
C ALA A 105 -4.27 1.22 14.07
N LEU A 106 -4.76 1.68 12.91
CA LEU A 106 -6.07 1.31 12.37
C LEU A 106 -6.01 0.30 11.22
N ILE A 107 -4.83 -0.25 10.87
CA ILE A 107 -4.70 -1.26 9.81
C ILE A 107 -5.60 -2.46 10.11
N ILE A 108 -5.44 -3.07 11.30
CA ILE A 108 -6.19 -4.27 11.69
C ILE A 108 -7.69 -3.95 11.82
N PRO A 109 -8.12 -2.93 12.60
CA PRO A 109 -9.53 -2.56 12.68
C PRO A 109 -10.19 -2.27 11.33
N SER A 110 -9.52 -1.50 10.46
CA SER A 110 -10.03 -1.14 9.13
C SER A 110 -10.20 -2.38 8.25
N THR A 111 -9.21 -3.26 8.24
CA THR A 111 -9.26 -4.51 7.46
C THR A 111 -10.36 -5.44 7.95
N VAL A 112 -10.50 -5.65 9.26
CA VAL A 112 -11.58 -6.47 9.83
C VAL A 112 -12.96 -5.89 9.50
N TYR A 113 -13.13 -4.58 9.63
CA TYR A 113 -14.39 -3.91 9.30
C TYR A 113 -14.73 -4.00 7.80
N MET A 114 -13.74 -3.86 6.90
CA MET A 114 -13.95 -4.10 5.48
C MET A 114 -14.36 -5.53 5.19
N ALA A 115 -13.73 -6.53 5.81
CA ALA A 115 -14.11 -7.93 5.63
C ALA A 115 -15.56 -8.17 6.03
N PHE A 116 -15.97 -7.63 7.18
CA PHE A 116 -17.37 -7.66 7.63
C PHE A 116 -18.33 -7.00 6.64
N LYS A 117 -17.99 -5.81 6.12
CA LYS A 117 -18.83 -5.10 5.12
C LYS A 117 -18.86 -5.82 3.78
N ALA A 118 -17.79 -6.49 3.38
CA ALA A 118 -17.71 -7.28 2.16
C ALA A 118 -18.65 -8.50 2.24
N VAL A 119 -18.67 -9.22 3.38
CA VAL A 119 -19.63 -10.31 3.64
C VAL A 119 -21.08 -9.81 3.58
N LYS A 120 -21.31 -8.56 3.97
CA LYS A 120 -22.62 -7.88 3.86
C LYS A 120 -22.93 -7.31 2.47
N GLY A 121 -22.13 -7.62 1.45
CA GLY A 121 -22.38 -7.23 0.06
C GLY A 121 -21.89 -5.84 -0.35
N SER A 122 -21.07 -5.17 0.47
CA SER A 122 -20.49 -3.87 0.08
C SER A 122 -19.41 -4.05 -0.99
N ALA A 123 -19.69 -3.56 -2.20
CA ALA A 123 -18.75 -3.62 -3.33
C ALA A 123 -17.43 -2.88 -3.03
N ALA A 124 -17.50 -1.70 -2.38
CA ALA A 124 -16.32 -0.93 -2.00
C ALA A 124 -15.44 -1.68 -0.97
N ALA A 125 -16.07 -2.40 -0.04
CA ALA A 125 -15.35 -3.17 0.96
C ALA A 125 -14.74 -4.45 0.35
N LEU A 126 -15.45 -5.11 -0.57
CA LEU A 126 -14.93 -6.24 -1.34
C LEU A 126 -13.70 -5.82 -2.16
N PHE A 127 -13.77 -4.68 -2.83
CA PHE A 127 -12.63 -4.11 -3.55
C PHE A 127 -11.46 -3.79 -2.61
N GLY A 128 -11.73 -3.15 -1.45
CA GLY A 128 -10.72 -2.84 -0.45
C GLY A 128 -10.01 -4.09 0.10
N ILE A 129 -10.74 -5.15 0.43
CA ILE A 129 -10.14 -6.43 0.86
C ILE A 129 -9.35 -7.10 -0.26
N ALA A 130 -9.89 -7.10 -1.49
CA ALA A 130 -9.19 -7.66 -2.63
C ALA A 130 -7.86 -6.94 -2.88
N TRP A 131 -7.88 -5.61 -2.74
CA TRP A 131 -6.69 -4.77 -2.80
C TRP A 131 -5.71 -5.14 -1.69
N PHE A 132 -6.14 -5.11 -0.43
CA PHE A 132 -5.30 -5.43 0.72
C PHE A 132 -4.66 -6.83 0.60
N ALA A 133 -5.43 -7.84 0.23
CA ALA A 133 -4.94 -9.20 0.05
C ALA A 133 -3.86 -9.28 -1.04
N SER A 134 -4.09 -8.60 -2.15
CA SER A 134 -3.21 -8.64 -3.32
C SER A 134 -1.92 -7.86 -3.13
N THR A 135 -1.94 -6.76 -2.38
CA THR A 135 -0.76 -5.90 -2.19
C THR A 135 0.01 -6.17 -0.91
N TYR A 136 -0.65 -6.72 0.12
CA TYR A 136 -0.01 -7.06 1.40
C TYR A 136 0.05 -8.56 1.66
N LEU A 137 -1.10 -9.25 1.72
CA LEU A 137 -1.10 -10.67 2.11
C LEU A 137 -0.28 -11.53 1.16
N PHE A 138 -0.18 -11.15 -0.11
CA PHE A 138 0.71 -11.78 -1.10
C PHE A 138 2.19 -11.83 -0.66
N TRP A 139 2.68 -10.83 0.07
CA TRP A 139 4.07 -10.80 0.51
C TRP A 139 4.39 -11.84 1.58
N ILE A 140 3.43 -12.25 2.40
CA ILE A 140 3.63 -13.25 3.45
C ILE A 140 4.09 -14.60 2.87
N PRO A 141 3.34 -15.26 1.96
CA PRO A 141 3.78 -16.51 1.35
C PRO A 141 5.03 -16.31 0.49
N VAL A 142 5.20 -15.18 -0.20
CA VAL A 142 6.43 -14.89 -0.96
C VAL A 142 7.65 -14.90 -0.04
N SER A 143 7.57 -14.22 1.11
CA SER A 143 8.64 -14.18 2.11
C SER A 143 8.94 -15.57 2.69
N ILE A 144 7.92 -16.38 2.96
CA ILE A 144 8.08 -17.73 3.52
C ILE A 144 8.69 -18.70 2.49
N ILE A 145 8.26 -18.66 1.22
CA ILE A 145 8.67 -19.62 0.19
C ILE A 145 10.03 -19.27 -0.40
N THR A 146 10.27 -17.98 -0.68
CA THR A 146 11.44 -17.55 -1.45
C THR A 146 12.52 -16.91 -0.59
N ASP A 147 12.24 -16.66 0.68
CA ASP A 147 13.11 -15.91 1.59
C ASP A 147 13.51 -14.53 1.04
N ARG A 148 12.74 -13.97 0.10
CA ARG A 148 13.08 -12.75 -0.61
C ARG A 148 13.20 -11.56 0.34
N ILE A 149 14.28 -10.80 0.21
CA ILE A 149 14.49 -9.58 0.99
C ILE A 149 13.38 -8.56 0.71
N SER A 150 12.89 -7.92 1.77
CA SER A 150 11.77 -6.99 1.70
C SER A 150 11.96 -5.81 2.65
N PHE A 151 11.20 -4.75 2.41
CA PHE A 151 11.32 -3.46 3.10
C PHE A 151 9.93 -2.86 3.32
N ILE A 152 9.80 -2.00 4.33
CA ILE A 152 8.54 -1.34 4.70
C ILE A 152 7.87 -0.60 3.53
N TYR A 153 8.63 -0.04 2.58
CA TYR A 153 8.05 0.67 1.44
C TYR A 153 7.25 -0.24 0.48
N TYR A 154 7.45 -1.57 0.50
CA TYR A 154 6.61 -2.51 -0.23
C TYR A 154 5.17 -2.55 0.28
N PHE A 155 4.93 -2.04 1.50
CA PHE A 155 3.60 -1.87 2.05
C PHE A 155 2.85 -0.65 1.48
N TYR A 156 3.55 0.31 0.87
CA TYR A 156 2.96 1.56 0.37
C TYR A 156 1.72 1.36 -0.53
N PRO A 157 1.72 0.41 -1.48
CA PRO A 157 0.54 0.16 -2.31
C PRO A 157 -0.69 -0.33 -1.54
N THR A 158 -0.53 -0.84 -0.32
CA THR A 158 -1.62 -1.30 0.56
C THR A 158 -2.32 -0.17 1.29
N VAL A 159 -1.65 0.99 1.46
CA VAL A 159 -2.19 2.14 2.19
C VAL A 159 -3.52 2.60 1.60
N GLY A 160 -3.67 2.57 0.27
CA GLY A 160 -4.93 2.91 -0.41
C GLY A 160 -6.11 2.05 0.03
N ALA A 161 -5.90 0.74 0.18
CA ALA A 161 -6.93 -0.18 0.67
C ALA A 161 -7.35 0.13 2.11
N ILE A 162 -6.39 0.45 2.97
CA ILE A 162 -6.65 0.82 4.37
C ILE A 162 -7.45 2.13 4.44
N CYS A 163 -7.09 3.12 3.61
CA CYS A 163 -7.82 4.38 3.50
C CYS A 163 -9.27 4.19 3.04
N ILE A 164 -9.55 3.23 2.14
CA ILE A 164 -10.93 2.87 1.77
C ILE A 164 -11.70 2.38 3.00
N GLY A 165 -11.12 1.46 3.78
CA GLY A 165 -11.78 0.93 4.97
C GLY A 165 -12.03 1.99 6.05
N LEU A 166 -11.05 2.89 6.24
CA LEU A 166 -11.19 4.05 7.12
C LEU A 166 -12.30 4.98 6.64
N GLY A 167 -12.32 5.31 5.34
CA GLY A 167 -13.37 6.13 4.74
C GLY A 167 -14.76 5.52 4.89
N LEU A 168 -14.90 4.20 4.73
CA LEU A 168 -16.16 3.48 4.97
C LEU A 168 -16.58 3.54 6.45
N GLY A 169 -15.63 3.50 7.38
CA GLY A 169 -15.87 3.59 8.82
C GLY A 169 -16.32 5.01 9.21
N LEU A 170 -15.58 6.02 8.78
CA LEU A 170 -15.88 7.43 9.01
C LEU A 170 -17.22 7.83 8.38
N ASN A 171 -17.52 7.38 7.16
CA ASN A 171 -18.82 7.63 6.52
C ASN A 171 -19.97 6.99 7.32
N GLN A 172 -19.78 5.80 7.89
CA GLN A 172 -20.80 5.21 8.76
C GLN A 172 -21.02 6.04 10.04
N LEU A 173 -19.97 6.59 10.65
CA LEU A 173 -20.09 7.50 11.79
C LEU A 173 -20.82 8.80 11.43
N ILE A 174 -20.53 9.37 10.26
CA ILE A 174 -21.23 10.56 9.74
C ILE A 174 -22.72 10.25 9.52
N ASN A 175 -23.06 9.09 8.96
CA ASN A 175 -24.46 8.69 8.79
C ASN A 175 -25.19 8.50 10.13
N VAL A 176 -24.51 8.01 11.17
CA VAL A 176 -25.07 7.94 12.52
C VAL A 176 -25.38 9.36 13.04
N TRP A 177 -24.50 10.33 12.76
CA TRP A 177 -24.74 11.73 13.10
C TRP A 177 -25.95 12.31 12.35
N THR A 178 -26.08 12.09 11.04
CA THR A 178 -27.18 12.68 10.25
C THR A 178 -28.55 12.08 10.62
N ILE A 179 -28.62 10.79 10.92
CA ILE A 179 -29.87 10.08 11.22
C ILE A 179 -30.33 10.35 12.66
N LYS A 180 -29.42 10.43 13.64
CA LYS A 180 -29.80 10.63 15.06
C LYS A 180 -29.86 12.11 15.44
N ARG A 181 -31.08 12.67 15.50
CA ARG A 181 -31.32 14.08 15.85
C ARG A 181 -30.84 14.47 17.26
N THR A 182 -30.91 13.57 18.26
CA THR A 182 -30.48 13.83 19.65
C THR A 182 -29.84 12.59 20.28
N GLY A 183 -28.86 12.80 21.18
CA GLY A 183 -28.28 11.73 22.02
C GLY A 183 -26.75 11.69 22.08
N LYS A 184 -26.23 10.99 23.11
CA LYS A 184 -24.78 10.83 23.36
C LYS A 184 -24.02 10.20 22.18
N LEU A 185 -24.67 9.31 21.43
CA LEU A 185 -24.09 8.61 20.29
C LEU A 185 -23.66 9.55 19.14
N ARG A 186 -24.42 10.64 18.94
CA ARG A 186 -24.11 11.67 17.93
C ARG A 186 -22.81 12.39 18.28
N TRP A 187 -22.68 12.81 19.53
CA TRP A 187 -21.47 13.49 20.00
C TRP A 187 -20.24 12.59 19.93
N ILE A 188 -20.37 11.32 20.28
CA ILE A 188 -19.29 10.33 20.12
C ILE A 188 -18.87 10.22 18.65
N ALA A 189 -19.81 10.15 17.71
CA ALA A 189 -19.50 10.07 16.28
C ALA A 189 -18.76 11.33 15.77
N ILE A 190 -19.21 12.52 16.15
CA ILE A 190 -18.55 13.79 15.78
C ILE A 190 -17.15 13.85 16.37
N LEU A 191 -17.00 13.57 17.68
CA LEU A 191 -15.71 13.59 18.35
C LEU A 191 -14.74 12.56 17.76
N ALA A 192 -15.22 11.38 17.41
CA ALA A 192 -14.39 10.35 16.78
C ALA A 192 -13.89 10.77 15.39
N VAL A 193 -14.78 11.29 14.54
CA VAL A 193 -14.41 11.74 13.18
C VAL A 193 -13.47 12.94 13.25
N SER A 194 -13.87 14.00 13.96
CA SER A 194 -13.05 15.21 14.07
C SER A 194 -11.73 14.93 14.79
N GLY A 195 -11.76 14.15 15.87
CA GLY A 195 -10.57 13.76 16.62
C GLY A 195 -9.59 12.94 15.76
N TYR A 196 -10.09 11.97 15.00
CA TYR A 196 -9.26 11.21 14.06
C TYR A 196 -8.63 12.12 12.99
N LEU A 197 -9.40 13.00 12.36
CA LEU A 197 -8.90 13.89 11.31
C LEU A 197 -7.84 14.86 11.85
N LEU A 198 -8.08 15.48 13.01
CA LEU A 198 -7.12 16.37 13.66
C LEU A 198 -5.83 15.63 14.04
N LEU A 199 -5.95 14.42 14.58
CA LEU A 199 -4.80 13.60 14.98
C LEU A 199 -4.01 13.14 13.74
N HIS A 200 -4.70 12.74 12.66
CA HIS A 200 -4.07 12.37 11.39
C HIS A 200 -3.30 13.54 10.77
N VAL A 201 -3.90 14.74 10.74
CA VAL A 201 -3.23 15.97 10.28
C VAL A 201 -2.04 16.30 11.18
N GLY A 202 -2.18 16.20 12.50
CA GLY A 202 -1.09 16.42 13.44
C GLY A 202 0.11 15.50 13.17
N VAL A 203 -0.14 14.19 12.99
CA VAL A 203 0.91 13.22 12.63
C VAL A 203 1.51 13.53 11.26
N PHE A 204 0.70 13.93 10.27
CA PHE A 204 1.21 14.34 8.96
C PHE A 204 2.15 15.54 9.08
N VAL A 205 1.78 16.57 9.85
CA VAL A 205 2.63 17.75 10.08
C VAL A 205 3.94 17.36 10.76
N ILE A 206 3.89 16.54 11.82
CA ILE A 206 5.07 16.07 12.55
C ILE A 206 6.04 15.31 11.62
N LEU A 207 5.51 14.40 10.81
CA LEU A 207 6.32 13.57 9.89
C LEU A 207 6.69 14.28 8.59
N SER A 208 6.11 15.45 8.31
CA SER A 208 6.41 16.20 7.08
C SER A 208 7.81 16.83 7.17
N PRO A 209 8.53 16.96 6.04
CA PRO A 209 9.79 17.71 5.99
C PRO A 209 9.58 19.21 6.26
N VAL A 210 8.35 19.69 6.38
CA VAL A 210 8.05 21.07 6.77
C VAL A 210 8.31 21.27 8.26
N SER A 211 8.14 20.24 9.11
CA SER A 211 8.44 20.34 10.56
C SER A 211 9.92 20.64 10.82
N THR A 212 10.83 20.13 9.99
CA THR A 212 12.26 20.42 10.09
C THR A 212 12.61 21.85 9.66
N TRP A 213 11.73 22.56 8.95
CA TRP A 213 11.91 23.99 8.64
C TRP A 213 11.55 24.88 9.84
N TRP A 214 10.78 24.37 10.81
CA TRP A 214 10.46 25.07 12.07
C TRP A 214 11.56 24.96 13.12
N VAL A 215 12.60 24.13 12.87
CA VAL A 215 13.84 24.17 13.62
C VAL A 215 14.65 25.34 13.05
N MET A 216 14.51 26.51 13.68
CA MET A 216 15.37 27.67 13.42
C MET A 216 16.84 27.26 13.41
N PRO A 217 17.68 27.87 12.56
CA PRO A 217 19.11 27.55 12.53
C PRO A 217 19.72 28.04 13.84
N PHE A 218 19.93 27.14 14.79
CA PHE A 218 20.92 27.39 15.83
C PHE A 218 22.29 27.17 15.18
N PRO A 219 23.16 28.20 15.12
CA PRO A 219 24.53 28.02 14.66
C PRO A 219 25.29 27.10 15.64
N PRO A 220 26.39 26.47 15.18
CA PRO A 220 27.14 25.43 15.90
C PRO A 220 27.71 25.85 17.25
#